data_AF-A0A1V0DK40-F1
#
_entry.id   AF-A0A1V0DK40-F1
#
_cell.length_a   1.000
_cell.length_b   1.000
_cell.length_c   1.000
_cell.angle_alpha   90.00
_cell.angle_beta   90.00
_cell.angle_gamma   90.00
#
_symmetry.space_group_name_H-M   'P 1'
#
loop_
_entity.id
_entity.type
_entity.pdbx_description
1 polymer ?
#
loop_
_entity_poly.entity_id
_entity_poly.type
_entity_poly.pdbx_seq_one_letter_code
_entity_poly.pdbx_strand_id
1 'polypeptide(L)'
;WFEHNYPGWYSHYGKFWEAYRLMTDPKQGQIPAQLFPSLPPLCQVCQMPCVFPRPDISAMRIVDRAGKKRAFCSEACEWMFDLEPQRYLGFTNWYEKFDGQDLADVIVELGYIRPDGKTLIAQP
;
A
#
# COMPACT_ATOMS: atom_id res chain seq x y z
N TRP A 1 -1.85 25.44 -3.30
CA TRP A 1 -0.72 25.20 -2.38
C TRP A 1 0.27 24.17 -2.93
N PHE A 2 -0.14 22.94 -3.27
CA PHE A 2 0.80 21.91 -3.76
C PHE A 2 1.61 22.32 -4.98
N GLU A 3 0.95 22.70 -6.09
CA GLU A 3 1.67 23.10 -7.32
C GLU A 3 2.62 24.28 -7.10
N HIS A 4 2.30 25.18 -6.17
CA HIS A 4 3.17 26.32 -5.84
C HIS A 4 4.45 25.89 -5.10
N ASN A 5 4.34 24.93 -4.16
CA ASN A 5 5.49 24.47 -3.36
C ASN A 5 6.25 23.30 -4.01
N TYR A 6 5.58 22.58 -4.92
CA TYR A 6 6.10 21.43 -5.63
C TYR A 6 5.68 21.53 -7.11
N PRO A 7 6.36 22.36 -7.92
CA PRO A 7 6.04 22.51 -9.34
C PRO A 7 6.04 21.15 -10.07
N GLY A 8 4.98 20.88 -10.85
CA GLY A 8 4.73 19.58 -11.49
C GLY A 8 3.93 18.59 -10.63
N TRP A 9 3.55 18.94 -9.40
CA TRP A 9 2.72 18.07 -8.56
C TRP A 9 1.40 17.73 -9.25
N TYR A 10 0.73 18.71 -9.85
CA TYR A 10 -0.58 18.48 -10.46
C TYR A 10 -0.47 17.58 -11.69
N SER A 11 0.58 17.72 -12.50
CA SER A 11 0.80 16.82 -13.64
C SER A 11 1.02 15.36 -13.24
N HIS A 12 1.60 15.11 -12.06
CA HIS A 12 1.87 13.74 -11.59
C HIS A 12 0.73 13.16 -10.73
N TYR A 13 0.14 13.95 -9.83
CA TYR A 13 -0.81 13.46 -8.82
C TYR A 13 -2.23 13.99 -9.02
N GLY A 14 -2.41 15.11 -9.73
CA GLY A 14 -3.72 15.78 -9.84
C GLY A 14 -4.80 14.86 -10.41
N LYS A 15 -4.49 14.13 -11.49
CA LYS A 15 -5.43 13.21 -12.14
C LYS A 15 -5.82 12.02 -11.26
N PHE A 16 -4.89 11.51 -10.46
CA PHE A 16 -5.20 10.49 -9.46
C PHE A 16 -6.22 11.00 -8.45
N TRP A 17 -6.02 12.21 -7.90
CA TRP A 17 -6.93 12.79 -6.91
C TRP A 17 -8.30 13.18 -7.49
N GLU A 18 -8.36 13.60 -8.76
CA GLU A 18 -9.63 13.83 -9.45
C GLU A 18 -10.45 12.54 -9.59
N ALA A 19 -9.79 11.43 -9.96
CA ALA A 19 -10.43 10.12 -10.01
C ALA A 19 -10.84 9.63 -8.61
N TYR A 20 -9.97 9.80 -7.61
CA TYR A 20 -10.24 9.44 -6.22
C TYR A 20 -11.47 10.16 -5.67
N ARG A 21 -11.66 11.43 -6.01
CA ARG A 21 -12.83 12.22 -5.59
C ARG A 21 -14.15 11.60 -6.05
N LEU A 22 -14.19 10.88 -7.18
CA LEU A 22 -15.40 10.22 -7.65
C LEU A 22 -15.74 8.98 -6.78
N MET A 23 -14.77 8.44 -6.05
CA MET A 23 -14.91 7.24 -5.22
C MET A 23 -15.35 7.54 -3.78
N THR A 24 -15.54 8.82 -3.42
CA THR A 24 -16.01 9.18 -2.07
C THR A 24 -17.50 8.87 -1.87
N ASP A 25 -18.27 8.68 -2.95
CA ASP A 25 -19.66 8.26 -2.85
C ASP A 25 -19.75 6.73 -2.74
N PRO A 26 -20.19 6.18 -1.58
CA PRO A 26 -20.29 4.74 -1.39
C PRO A 26 -21.22 4.06 -2.41
N LYS A 27 -22.14 4.79 -3.05
CA LYS A 27 -23.02 4.23 -4.10
C LYS A 27 -22.27 3.85 -5.37
N GLN A 28 -21.08 4.41 -5.61
CA GLN A 28 -20.25 4.04 -6.76
C GLN A 28 -19.65 2.64 -6.59
N GLY A 29 -19.55 2.13 -5.36
CA GLY A 29 -19.02 0.80 -5.06
C GLY A 29 -17.56 0.60 -5.48
N GLN A 30 -16.84 1.70 -5.77
CA GLN A 30 -15.44 1.67 -6.17
C GLN A 30 -14.55 2.07 -5.00
N ILE A 31 -13.46 1.33 -4.81
CA ILE A 31 -12.41 1.68 -3.86
C ILE A 31 -11.09 1.95 -4.60
N PRO A 32 -10.22 2.83 -4.07
CA PRO A 32 -8.96 3.19 -4.71
C PRO A 32 -8.05 2.00 -5.03
N ALA A 33 -8.12 0.92 -4.24
CA ALA A 33 -7.38 -0.31 -4.51
C ALA A 33 -7.69 -0.93 -5.89
N GLN A 34 -8.91 -0.74 -6.40
CA GLN A 34 -9.35 -1.24 -7.70
C GLN A 34 -8.84 -0.40 -8.88
N LEU A 35 -8.23 0.76 -8.62
CA LEU A 35 -7.55 1.55 -9.66
C LEU A 35 -6.24 0.93 -10.12
N PHE A 36 -5.70 -0.02 -9.35
CA PHE A 36 -4.45 -0.69 -9.66
C PHE A 36 -4.74 -2.11 -10.15
N PRO A 37 -4.06 -2.59 -11.20
CA PRO A 37 -4.15 -3.99 -11.62
C PRO A 37 -3.76 -4.96 -10.49
N SER A 38 -2.87 -4.51 -9.60
CA SER A 38 -2.51 -5.19 -8.35
C SER A 38 -2.04 -4.15 -7.34
N LEU A 39 -2.26 -4.42 -6.05
CA LEU A 39 -1.72 -3.55 -5.00
C LEU A 39 -0.18 -3.63 -5.01
N PRO A 40 0.53 -2.52 -4.80
CA PRO A 40 1.98 -2.54 -4.75
C PRO A 40 2.48 -3.38 -3.58
N PRO A 41 3.56 -4.16 -3.72
CA PRO A 41 4.07 -4.99 -2.64
C PRO A 41 4.58 -4.12 -1.49
N LEU A 42 4.56 -4.65 -0.27
CA LEU A 42 5.15 -4.00 0.90
C LEU A 42 6.64 -4.34 1.00
N CYS A 43 7.46 -3.34 1.32
CA CYS A 43 8.89 -3.56 1.54
C CYS A 43 9.13 -4.42 2.78
N GLN A 44 9.97 -5.45 2.67
CA GLN A 44 10.33 -6.33 3.80
C GLN A 44 10.99 -5.59 4.97
N VAL A 45 11.64 -4.46 4.73
CA VAL A 45 12.32 -3.71 5.79
C VAL A 45 11.42 -2.66 6.40
N CYS A 46 11.04 -1.65 5.64
CA CYS A 46 10.32 -0.49 6.19
C CYS A 46 8.79 -0.64 6.23
N GLN A 47 8.22 -1.72 5.68
CA GLN A 47 6.77 -1.95 5.56
C GLN A 47 6.00 -0.95 4.70
N MET A 48 6.68 0.00 4.07
CA MET A 48 6.05 0.94 3.15
C MET A 48 5.72 0.27 1.81
N PRO A 49 4.61 0.64 1.15
CA PRO A 49 4.34 0.23 -0.23
C PRO A 49 5.48 0.60 -1.17
N CYS A 50 5.89 -0.33 -2.03
CA CYS A 50 7.01 -0.18 -2.96
C CYS A 50 6.69 0.70 -4.19
N VAL A 51 6.15 1.89 -3.94
CA VAL A 51 5.81 2.91 -4.96
C VAL A 51 6.51 4.24 -4.69
N PHE A 52 7.42 4.31 -3.71
CA PHE A 52 8.15 5.53 -3.40
C PHE A 52 9.29 5.78 -4.40
N PRO A 53 9.54 7.06 -4.76
CA PRO A 53 8.75 8.24 -4.42
C PRO A 53 7.48 8.39 -5.28
N ARG A 54 7.43 7.74 -6.45
CA ARG A 54 6.26 7.67 -7.33
C ARG A 54 6.18 6.34 -8.10
N PRO A 55 4.99 5.91 -8.53
CA PRO A 55 4.84 4.70 -9.33
C PRO A 55 5.64 4.71 -10.64
N ASP A 56 5.76 5.86 -11.33
CA ASP A 56 6.43 6.01 -12.64
C ASP A 56 7.96 5.87 -12.57
N ILE A 57 8.55 6.02 -11.40
CA ILE A 57 10.01 5.99 -11.17
C ILE A 57 10.39 5.13 -9.97
N SER A 58 9.54 4.14 -9.61
CA SER A 58 9.81 3.24 -8.50
C SER A 58 11.06 2.41 -8.77
N ALA A 59 11.97 2.33 -7.79
CA ALA A 59 13.19 1.51 -7.84
C ALA A 59 12.98 0.14 -7.18
N MET A 60 11.73 -0.33 -7.07
CA MET A 60 11.44 -1.55 -6.33
C MET A 60 12.05 -2.79 -6.97
N ARG A 61 12.45 -3.74 -6.12
CA ARG A 61 12.95 -5.06 -6.53
C ARG A 61 12.22 -6.16 -5.80
N ILE A 62 11.89 -7.24 -6.51
CA ILE A 62 11.40 -8.49 -5.92
C ILE A 62 12.49 -9.53 -6.13
N VAL A 63 13.05 -10.03 -5.03
CA VAL A 63 14.15 -11.00 -5.05
C VAL A 63 13.87 -12.15 -4.10
N ASP A 64 14.39 -13.32 -4.41
CA ASP A 64 14.32 -14.47 -3.50
C ASP A 64 15.35 -14.29 -2.37
N ARG A 65 14.86 -14.29 -1.13
CA ARG A 65 15.66 -14.20 0.11
C ARG A 65 15.07 -15.11 1.18
N ALA A 66 15.91 -15.96 1.76
CA ALA A 66 15.50 -16.94 2.77
C ALA A 66 14.29 -17.80 2.32
N GLY A 67 14.32 -18.27 1.07
CA GLY A 67 13.28 -19.18 0.52
C GLY A 67 11.95 -18.52 0.17
N LYS A 68 11.84 -17.18 0.19
CA LYS A 68 10.62 -16.45 -0.19
C LYS A 68 10.95 -15.27 -1.11
N LYS A 69 10.02 -14.94 -2.01
CA LYS A 69 10.06 -13.68 -2.76
C LYS A 69 9.78 -12.51 -1.81
N ARG A 70 10.68 -11.54 -1.78
CA ARG A 70 10.59 -10.35 -0.92
C ARG A 70 10.77 -9.10 -1.74
N ALA A 71 9.97 -8.08 -1.42
CA ALA A 71 10.05 -6.79 -2.08
C ALA A 71 10.92 -5.82 -1.26
N PHE A 72 11.72 -5.03 -1.95
CA PHE A 72 12.51 -3.95 -1.40
C PHE A 72 12.20 -2.66 -2.15
N CYS A 73 11.89 -1.58 -1.43
CA CYS A 73 11.57 -0.29 -2.04
C CYS A 73 12.80 0.52 -2.48
N SER A 74 13.99 0.13 -2.03
CA SER A 74 15.25 0.80 -2.33
C SER A 74 16.44 -0.14 -2.09
N GLU A 75 17.59 0.22 -2.64
CA GLU A 75 18.85 -0.52 -2.41
C GLU A 75 19.26 -0.48 -0.94
N ALA A 76 19.02 0.64 -0.25
CA ALA A 76 19.30 0.77 1.17
C ALA A 76 18.48 -0.22 2.00
N CYS A 77 17.20 -0.43 1.65
CA CYS A 77 16.37 -1.43 2.32
C CYS A 77 16.86 -2.86 2.06
N GLU A 78 17.24 -3.18 0.82
CA GLU A 78 17.82 -4.49 0.52
C GLU A 78 19.14 -4.72 1.28
N TRP A 79 20.02 -3.72 1.29
CA TRP A 79 21.29 -3.78 2.02
C TRP A 79 21.09 -3.97 3.53
N MET A 80 20.15 -3.25 4.14
CA MET A 80 19.82 -3.44 5.57
C MET A 80 19.32 -4.86 5.85
N PHE A 81 18.51 -5.43 4.96
CA PHE A 81 18.07 -6.81 5.08
C PHE A 81 19.23 -7.78 4.99
N ASP A 82 20.12 -7.62 4.01
CA ASP A 82 21.27 -8.50 3.82
C ASP A 82 22.27 -8.42 4.99
N LEU A 83 22.34 -7.26 5.68
CA LEU A 83 23.18 -7.08 6.87
C LEU A 83 22.65 -7.84 8.10
N GLU A 84 21.34 -7.79 8.34
CA GLU A 84 20.70 -8.39 9.54
C GLU A 84 19.36 -9.06 9.22
N PRO A 85 19.33 -10.12 8.41
CA PRO A 85 18.07 -10.69 7.89
C PRO A 85 17.14 -11.18 9.01
N GLN A 86 17.71 -11.71 10.09
CA GLN A 86 16.95 -12.17 11.26
C GLN A 86 16.02 -11.09 11.86
N ARG A 87 16.38 -9.80 11.74
CA ARG A 87 15.56 -8.69 12.26
C ARG A 87 14.30 -8.46 11.45
N TYR A 88 14.31 -8.87 10.18
CA TYR A 88 13.24 -8.61 9.23
C TYR A 88 12.47 -9.87 8.83
N LEU A 89 12.82 -11.03 9.39
CA LEU A 89 12.13 -12.30 9.14
C LEU A 89 11.08 -12.64 10.20
N GLY A 90 11.04 -11.92 11.32
CA GLY A 90 10.18 -12.22 12.46
C GLY A 90 8.73 -11.75 12.35
N PHE A 91 8.28 -11.30 11.17
CA PHE A 91 6.91 -10.84 10.97
C PHE A 91 6.38 -11.25 9.60
N THR A 92 5.06 -11.27 9.50
CA THR A 92 4.30 -11.51 8.26
C THR A 92 3.65 -10.19 7.85
N ASN A 93 3.80 -9.81 6.59
CA ASN A 93 3.22 -8.53 6.12
C ASN A 93 1.69 -8.66 5.94
N TRP A 94 1.01 -7.52 5.73
CA TRP A 94 -0.46 -7.48 5.60
C TRP A 94 -0.96 -8.41 4.48
N TYR A 95 -0.34 -8.37 3.29
CA TYR A 95 -0.76 -9.15 2.13
C TYR A 95 -0.62 -10.65 2.38
N GLU A 96 0.48 -11.05 3.01
CA GLU A 96 0.72 -12.46 3.36
C GLU A 96 -0.23 -12.96 4.45
N LYS A 97 -0.62 -12.10 5.39
CA LYS A 97 -1.51 -12.46 6.49
C LYS A 97 -2.96 -12.67 6.02
N PHE A 98 -3.41 -11.84 5.09
CA PHE A 98 -4.81 -11.81 4.62
C PHE A 98 -4.96 -12.30 3.17
N ASP A 99 -3.98 -13.07 2.67
CA ASP A 99 -4.01 -13.59 1.31
C ASP A 99 -5.29 -14.40 1.05
N GLY A 100 -5.98 -14.08 -0.04
CA GLY A 100 -7.24 -14.72 -0.44
C GLY A 100 -8.49 -14.31 0.36
N GLN A 101 -8.39 -13.40 1.34
CA GLN A 101 -9.56 -12.94 2.11
C GLN A 101 -10.25 -11.74 1.46
N ASP A 102 -11.57 -11.61 1.68
CA ASP A 102 -12.33 -10.42 1.31
C ASP A 102 -12.01 -9.26 2.25
N LEU A 103 -11.89 -8.04 1.71
CA LEU A 103 -11.52 -6.87 2.49
C LEU A 103 -12.58 -6.52 3.56
N ALA A 104 -13.86 -6.73 3.28
CA ALA A 104 -14.93 -6.46 4.25
C ALA A 104 -14.84 -7.41 5.46
N ASP A 105 -14.54 -8.68 5.21
CA ASP A 105 -14.36 -9.68 6.27
C ASP A 105 -13.17 -9.32 7.17
N VAL A 106 -12.03 -8.94 6.57
CA VAL A 106 -10.84 -8.47 7.31
C VAL A 106 -11.17 -7.25 8.18
N ILE A 107 -11.93 -6.29 7.65
CA ILE A 107 -12.34 -5.09 8.39
C ILE A 107 -13.21 -5.44 9.59
N VAL A 108 -14.15 -6.37 9.43
CA VAL A 108 -15.04 -6.82 10.50
C VAL A 108 -14.26 -7.61 11.56
N GLU A 109 -13.40 -8.54 11.15
CA GLU A 109 -12.56 -9.34 12.06
C GLU A 109 -11.66 -8.44 12.93
N LEU A 110 -11.07 -7.41 12.33
CA LEU A 110 -10.21 -6.47 13.05
C LEU A 110 -10.98 -5.43 13.87
N GLY A 111 -12.31 -5.43 13.82
CA GLY A 111 -13.15 -4.52 14.61
C GLY A 111 -13.14 -3.08 14.11
N TYR A 112 -12.87 -2.85 12.82
CA TYR A 112 -12.81 -1.50 12.23
C TYR A 112 -14.18 -0.95 11.82
N ILE A 113 -15.21 -1.29 12.60
CA ILE A 113 -16.59 -0.89 12.44
C ILE A 113 -17.00 -0.03 13.64
N ARG A 114 -17.81 1.00 13.41
CA ARG A 114 -18.38 1.87 14.45
C ARG A 114 -19.39 1.09 15.32
N PRO A 115 -19.82 1.63 16.48
CA PRO A 115 -20.78 0.95 17.36
C PRO A 115 -22.14 0.61 16.74
N ASP A 116 -22.50 1.18 15.59
CA ASP A 116 -23.73 0.85 14.86
C ASP A 116 -23.64 -0.48 14.09
N GLY A 117 -22.48 -1.16 14.12
CA GLY A 117 -22.26 -2.48 13.56
C GLY A 117 -22.21 -2.52 12.03
N LYS A 118 -22.19 -1.36 11.35
CA LYS A 118 -22.20 -1.31 9.87
C LYS A 118 -21.37 -0.21 9.25
N THR A 119 -21.13 0.89 9.97
CA THR A 119 -20.39 2.02 9.42
C THR A 119 -18.90 1.83 9.64
N LEU A 120 -18.09 1.94 8.58
CA LEU A 120 -16.64 1.87 8.68
C LEU A 120 -16.08 3.00 9.57
N ILE A 121 -15.03 2.71 10.35
CA ILE A 121 -14.29 3.77 11.06
C ILE A 121 -13.58 4.66 10.04
N ALA A 122 -12.82 4.06 9.12
CA ALA A 122 -12.16 4.76 8.02
C ALA A 122 -13.20 5.30 7.01
N GLN A 123 -12.98 6.51 6.50
CA GLN A 123 -13.79 7.16 5.48
C GLN A 123 -12.87 7.85 4.44
N PRO A 124 -13.21 7.82 3.15
CA PRO A 124 -12.49 8.53 2.10
C PRO A 124 -12.79 10.04 2.08
#